data_AF-A0A9D5EJL9-F1
#
_entry.id   AF-A0A9D5EJL9-F1
#
_cell.length_a   1.000
_cell.length_b   1.000
_cell.length_c   1.000
_cell.angle_alpha   90.00
_cell.angle_beta   90.00
_cell.angle_gamma   90.00
#
_symmetry.space_group_name_H-M   'P 1'
#
loop_
_entity.id
_entity.type
_entity.pdbx_description
1 polymer ?
#
loop_
_entity_poly.entity_id
_entity_poly.type
_entity_poly.pdbx_seq_one_letter_code
_entity_poly.pdbx_strand_id
1 'polypeptide(L)'
;MNARLRSDEGVRVYERGRTYNRRIDIHAKYGGNAQSGISPCANHPYVFLFTAPAGEKYGYDDGWLSTTQFSYTGEGQLGDMEMARGNRAIQQHVTDNRELHLFEKSARSGQYHYLGQFRYLSHQIRKGTDGEGDDRSQIVFLLELIETVQA
;
A
#
# COMPACT_ATOMS: atom_id res chain seq x y z
N MET A 1 9.73 -16.29 41.14
CA MET A 1 10.46 -15.99 39.89
C MET A 1 9.47 -15.30 38.97
N ASN A 2 9.48 -13.96 38.94
CA ASN A 2 8.47 -13.20 38.21
C ASN A 2 8.96 -12.97 36.77
N ALA A 3 8.36 -13.70 35.83
CA ALA A 3 8.49 -13.42 34.41
C ALA A 3 7.88 -12.03 34.15
N ARG A 4 8.74 -11.09 33.77
CA ARG A 4 8.35 -9.75 33.35
C ARG A 4 7.59 -9.89 32.02
N LEU A 5 6.26 -9.78 32.07
CA LEU A 5 5.43 -9.55 30.90
C LEU A 5 5.99 -8.31 30.20
N ARG A 6 6.52 -8.48 28.99
CA ARG A 6 6.82 -7.35 28.11
C ARG A 6 5.48 -6.87 27.58
N SER A 7 5.00 -5.75 28.11
CA SER A 7 3.99 -4.93 27.46
C SER A 7 4.60 -4.34 26.19
N ASP A 8 4.43 -5.03 25.07
CA ASP A 8 4.69 -4.44 23.76
C ASP A 8 3.49 -3.53 23.46
N GLU A 9 3.47 -2.35 24.07
CA GLU A 9 2.58 -1.28 23.63
C GLU A 9 2.95 -0.97 22.19
N GLY A 10 2.05 -1.34 21.26
CA GLY A 10 2.29 -1.34 19.82
C GLY A 10 2.91 -0.03 19.33
N VAL A 11 4.22 -0.06 19.09
CA VAL A 11 4.94 1.09 18.56
C VAL A 11 4.49 1.31 17.13
N ARG A 12 3.66 2.35 16.92
CA ARG A 12 3.24 2.75 15.58
C ARG A 12 4.47 3.17 14.76
N VAL A 13 4.76 2.43 13.69
CA VAL A 13 5.92 2.68 12.82
C VAL A 13 5.82 4.03 12.09
N TYR A 14 4.60 4.43 11.76
CA TYR A 14 4.29 5.69 11.07
C TYR A 14 3.06 6.36 11.70
N GLU A 15 2.99 7.68 11.61
CA GLU A 15 1.90 8.50 12.14
C GLU A 15 1.11 9.12 11.00
N ARG A 16 -0.21 8.89 10.98
CA ARG A 16 -1.09 9.36 9.91
C ARG A 16 -0.99 10.88 9.75
N GLY A 17 -0.93 11.34 8.49
CA GLY A 17 -0.80 12.75 8.16
C GLY A 17 0.64 13.28 8.19
N ARG A 18 1.62 12.52 8.71
CA ARG A 18 3.03 12.89 8.62
C ARG A 18 3.63 12.54 7.27
N THR A 19 4.69 13.25 6.93
CA THR A 19 5.46 13.07 5.71
C THR A 19 6.75 12.32 5.99
N TYR A 20 7.08 11.36 5.13
CA TYR A 20 8.28 10.52 5.23
C TYR A 20 9.05 10.51 3.92
N ASN A 21 10.37 10.43 4.01
CA ASN A 21 11.20 10.23 2.84
C ASN A 21 11.18 8.75 2.44
N ARG A 22 10.70 8.44 1.23
CA ARG A 22 10.57 7.04 0.77
C ARG A 22 11.88 6.27 0.80
N ARG A 23 13.00 6.91 0.48
CA ARG A 23 14.31 6.24 0.46
C ARG A 23 14.87 6.05 1.87
N ILE A 24 14.88 7.11 2.67
CA ILE A 24 15.58 7.14 3.96
C ILE A 24 14.71 6.58 5.09
N ASP A 25 13.44 6.95 5.14
CA ASP A 25 12.56 6.61 6.25
C ASP A 25 11.87 5.25 6.09
N ILE A 26 11.78 4.74 4.86
CA ILE A 26 11.07 3.50 4.52
C ILE A 26 12.05 2.43 4.01
N HIS A 27 12.55 2.57 2.78
CA HIS A 27 13.32 1.50 2.14
C HIS A 27 14.69 1.24 2.77
N ALA A 28 15.40 2.27 3.24
CA ALA A 28 16.66 2.08 3.94
C ALA A 28 16.51 1.33 5.28
N LYS A 29 15.32 1.39 5.90
CA LYS A 29 15.03 0.72 7.18
C LYS A 29 14.48 -0.69 7.00
N TYR A 30 13.58 -0.87 6.03
CA TYR A 30 12.76 -2.08 5.91
C TYR A 30 12.95 -2.84 4.59
N GLY A 31 13.75 -2.32 3.67
CA GLY A 31 13.94 -2.88 2.35
C GLY A 31 12.68 -2.77 1.47
N GLY A 32 12.37 -3.84 0.75
CA GLY A 32 11.32 -3.85 -0.27
C GLY A 32 11.80 -3.23 -1.60
N ASN A 33 10.96 -3.32 -2.63
CA ASN A 33 11.28 -2.79 -3.94
C ASN A 33 11.01 -1.27 -3.98
N ALA A 34 12.08 -0.47 -4.07
CA ALA A 34 12.00 0.98 -4.09
C ALA A 34 11.40 1.59 -5.36
N GLN A 35 11.21 0.79 -6.41
CA GLN A 35 10.70 1.23 -7.71
C GLN A 35 9.21 0.91 -7.92
N SER A 36 8.65 -0.06 -7.20
CA SER A 36 7.26 -0.50 -7.39
C SER A 36 6.26 0.31 -6.56
N GLY A 37 5.00 0.36 -7.01
CA GLY A 37 3.90 0.93 -6.21
C GLY A 37 3.56 0.04 -5.00
N ILE A 38 3.66 -1.28 -5.18
CA ILE A 38 3.44 -2.28 -4.14
C ILE A 38 4.79 -2.90 -3.76
N SER A 39 5.21 -2.73 -2.52
CA SER A 39 6.54 -3.10 -2.05
C SER A 39 6.46 -3.98 -0.80
N PRO A 40 6.27 -5.30 -0.95
CA PRO A 40 6.42 -6.26 0.13
C PRO A 40 7.87 -6.29 0.64
N CYS A 41 8.06 -6.26 1.97
CA CYS A 41 9.36 -6.39 2.60
C CYS A 41 9.75 -7.86 2.78
N ALA A 42 11.00 -8.23 2.49
CA ALA A 42 11.46 -9.61 2.65
C ALA A 42 11.57 -10.03 4.12
N ASN A 43 12.12 -9.15 4.96
CA ASN A 43 12.50 -9.45 6.35
C ASN A 43 11.64 -8.73 7.40
N HIS A 44 10.56 -8.06 6.97
CA HIS A 44 9.66 -7.32 7.85
C HIS A 44 8.20 -7.62 7.48
N PRO A 45 7.27 -7.60 8.44
CA PRO A 45 5.86 -7.90 8.22
C PRO A 45 5.12 -6.74 7.55
N TYR A 46 5.73 -6.08 6.57
CA TYR A 46 5.17 -4.88 5.93
C TYR A 46 4.99 -5.08 4.42
N VAL A 47 3.92 -4.50 3.91
CA VAL A 47 3.73 -4.22 2.49
C VAL A 47 3.46 -2.73 2.36
N PHE A 48 4.41 -2.02 1.76
CA PHE A 48 4.27 -0.59 1.50
C PHE A 48 3.55 -0.36 0.18
N LEU A 49 2.50 0.47 0.23
CA LEU A 49 1.74 0.89 -0.93
C LEU A 49 2.03 2.37 -1.19
N PHE A 50 2.31 2.70 -2.44
CA PHE A 50 2.59 4.06 -2.88
C PHE A 50 1.61 4.43 -3.98
N THR A 51 0.87 5.52 -3.78
CA THR A 51 0.03 6.14 -4.80
C THR A 51 0.60 7.51 -5.20
N ALA A 52 0.38 7.89 -6.46
CA ALA A 52 0.82 9.16 -7.01
C ALA A 52 -0.03 9.54 -8.23
N PRO A 53 -0.28 10.84 -8.49
CA PRO A 53 -0.99 11.30 -9.69
C PRO A 53 -0.34 10.83 -11.00
N ALA A 54 0.97 10.56 -11.00
CA ALA A 54 1.68 10.02 -12.16
C ALA A 54 1.20 8.62 -12.60
N GLY A 55 0.36 7.94 -11.81
CA GLY A 55 -0.31 6.68 -12.16
C GLY A 55 -1.47 6.86 -13.15
N GLU A 56 -2.07 8.04 -13.23
CA GLU A 56 -3.21 8.33 -14.13
C GLU A 56 -2.88 8.00 -15.59
N LYS A 57 -1.62 8.22 -16.01
CA LYS A 57 -1.15 7.90 -17.37
C LYS A 57 -1.16 6.39 -17.70
N TYR A 58 -1.30 5.53 -16.69
CA TYR A 58 -1.47 4.08 -16.83
C TYR A 58 -2.93 3.66 -16.55
N GLY A 59 -3.86 4.62 -16.47
CA GLY A 59 -5.26 4.39 -16.13
C GLY A 59 -5.49 4.05 -14.65
N TYR A 60 -4.60 4.51 -13.75
CA TYR A 60 -4.76 4.26 -12.31
C TYR A 60 -5.65 5.36 -11.73
N ASP A 61 -6.70 4.96 -11.04
CA ASP A 61 -7.70 5.84 -10.42
C ASP A 61 -7.79 5.50 -8.93
N ASP A 62 -6.73 5.91 -8.22
CA ASP A 62 -6.60 5.72 -6.79
C ASP A 62 -7.29 6.87 -6.05
N GLY A 63 -8.01 6.57 -4.98
CA GLY A 63 -8.65 7.62 -4.20
C GLY A 63 -9.53 7.15 -3.06
N TRP A 64 -9.88 8.10 -2.19
CA TRP A 64 -10.83 7.87 -1.12
C TRP A 64 -12.25 7.71 -1.68
N LEU A 65 -12.90 6.60 -1.33
CA LEU A 65 -14.32 6.35 -1.62
C LEU A 65 -15.22 6.79 -0.45
N SER A 66 -14.65 6.82 0.76
CA SER A 66 -15.29 7.30 1.98
C SER A 66 -14.24 7.77 2.97
N THR A 67 -14.62 8.10 4.21
CA THR A 67 -13.69 8.44 5.29
C THR A 67 -12.76 7.28 5.70
N THR A 68 -13.15 6.04 5.39
CA THR A 68 -12.41 4.82 5.78
C THR A 68 -12.07 3.91 4.61
N GLN A 69 -12.62 4.13 3.42
CA GLN A 69 -12.39 3.25 2.26
C GLN A 69 -11.57 3.93 1.18
N PHE A 70 -10.59 3.20 0.65
CA PHE A 70 -9.68 3.66 -0.39
C PHE A 70 -9.68 2.68 -1.57
N SER A 71 -9.87 3.20 -2.78
CA SER A 71 -9.69 2.50 -4.05
C SER A 71 -8.22 2.53 -4.41
N TYR A 72 -7.61 1.37 -4.64
CA TYR A 72 -6.19 1.26 -5.01
C TYR A 72 -6.03 0.37 -6.24
N THR A 73 -5.41 0.88 -7.29
CA THR A 73 -5.16 0.18 -8.54
C THR A 73 -3.96 -0.76 -8.39
N GLY A 74 -4.11 -2.01 -8.82
CA GLY A 74 -3.06 -3.02 -8.77
C GLY A 74 -1.85 -2.70 -9.65
N GLU A 75 -0.76 -3.46 -9.45
CA GLU A 75 0.43 -3.38 -10.30
C GLU A 75 0.30 -4.23 -11.57
N GLY A 76 1.05 -3.80 -12.60
CA GLY A 76 1.02 -4.36 -13.96
C GLY A 76 0.70 -3.24 -14.94
N GLN A 77 1.70 -2.77 -15.70
CA GLN A 77 1.54 -1.60 -16.58
C GLN A 77 1.14 -1.94 -18.01
N LEU A 78 1.37 -3.18 -18.44
CA LEU A 78 1.11 -3.69 -19.78
C LEU A 78 0.27 -4.95 -19.70
N GLY A 79 -0.71 -5.07 -20.58
CA GLY A 79 -1.64 -6.20 -20.62
C GLY A 79 -2.48 -6.38 -19.35
N ASP A 80 -3.13 -7.54 -19.27
CA ASP A 80 -3.98 -7.92 -18.15
C ASP A 80 -3.19 -8.00 -16.83
N MET A 81 -3.70 -7.35 -15.79
CA MET A 81 -3.14 -7.45 -14.45
C MET A 81 -3.40 -8.85 -13.87
N GLU A 82 -2.37 -9.43 -13.26
CA GLU A 82 -2.45 -10.73 -12.62
C GLU A 82 -2.50 -10.59 -11.09
N MET A 83 -3.24 -11.48 -10.42
CA MET A 83 -3.22 -11.62 -8.95
C MET A 83 -1.94 -12.34 -8.49
N ALA A 84 -0.79 -11.75 -8.81
CA ALA A 84 0.54 -12.26 -8.54
C ALA A 84 1.40 -11.20 -7.84
N ARG A 85 2.55 -11.60 -7.29
CA ARG A 85 3.56 -10.70 -6.71
C ARG A 85 2.97 -9.66 -5.75
N GLY A 86 3.07 -8.36 -6.03
CA GLY A 86 2.53 -7.29 -5.19
C GLY A 86 1.01 -7.35 -5.04
N ASN A 87 0.28 -7.64 -6.11
CA ASN A 87 -1.18 -7.79 -6.05
C ASN A 87 -1.59 -8.92 -5.10
N ARG A 88 -0.88 -10.06 -5.17
CA ARG A 88 -1.07 -11.17 -4.23
C ARG A 88 -0.71 -10.78 -2.80
N ALA A 89 0.35 -10.00 -2.60
CA ALA A 89 0.77 -9.54 -1.28
C ALA A 89 -0.27 -8.61 -0.64
N ILE A 90 -1.02 -7.83 -1.41
CA ILE A 90 -2.20 -7.10 -0.90
C ILE A 90 -3.28 -8.10 -0.48
N GLN A 91 -3.70 -9.00 -1.37
CA GLN A 91 -4.79 -9.92 -1.10
C GLN A 91 -4.55 -10.84 0.12
N GLN A 92 -3.31 -11.30 0.29
CA GLN A 92 -2.93 -12.30 1.30
C GLN A 92 -2.27 -11.69 2.54
N HIS A 93 -2.27 -10.37 2.69
CA HIS A 93 -1.51 -9.71 3.76
C HIS A 93 -1.91 -10.23 5.15
N VAL A 94 -3.20 -10.47 5.41
CA VAL A 94 -3.67 -11.00 6.70
C VAL A 94 -3.17 -12.43 6.93
N THR A 95 -3.29 -13.31 5.93
CA THR A 95 -2.84 -14.71 6.05
C THR A 95 -1.33 -14.82 6.18
N ASP A 96 -0.60 -13.88 5.60
CA ASP A 96 0.86 -13.80 5.66
C ASP A 96 1.37 -13.03 6.90
N ASN A 97 0.47 -12.60 7.79
CA ASN A 97 0.75 -11.78 8.97
C ASN A 97 1.55 -10.51 8.65
N ARG A 98 1.08 -9.77 7.64
CA ARG A 98 1.68 -8.53 7.13
C ARG A 98 0.71 -7.36 7.24
N GLU A 99 1.25 -6.18 7.51
CA GLU A 99 0.53 -4.91 7.57
C GLU A 99 0.62 -4.16 6.23
N LEU A 100 -0.49 -3.58 5.77
CA LEU A 100 -0.50 -2.68 4.62
C LEU A 100 -0.36 -1.24 5.08
N HIS A 101 0.68 -0.54 4.62
CA HIS A 101 0.90 0.86 4.92
C HIS A 101 0.86 1.68 3.62
N LEU A 102 -0.14 2.56 3.51
CA LEU A 102 -0.36 3.35 2.30
C LEU A 102 0.21 4.77 2.44
N PHE A 103 0.92 5.18 1.40
CA PHE A 103 1.59 6.46 1.28
C PHE A 103 1.19 7.15 -0.03
N GLU A 104 0.91 8.44 0.06
CA GLU A 104 0.62 9.29 -1.10
C GLU A 104 1.81 10.20 -1.40
N LYS A 105 2.19 10.31 -2.68
CA LYS A 105 3.27 11.18 -3.10
C LYS A 105 2.93 12.64 -2.82
N SER A 106 3.79 13.34 -2.08
CA SER A 106 3.67 14.78 -1.87
C SER A 106 4.20 15.57 -3.08
N ALA A 107 3.95 16.88 -3.09
CA ALA A 107 4.53 17.81 -4.08
C ALA A 107 6.07 17.85 -4.05
N ARG A 108 6.69 17.54 -2.90
CA ARG A 108 8.15 17.53 -2.76
C ARG A 108 8.72 16.18 -3.19
N SER A 109 9.72 16.22 -4.07
CA SER A 109 10.38 15.00 -4.57
C SER A 109 10.87 14.09 -3.43
N GLY A 110 10.56 12.80 -3.55
CA GLY A 110 10.95 11.75 -2.59
C GLY A 110 10.19 11.76 -1.26
N GLN A 111 9.26 12.68 -1.06
CA GLN A 111 8.48 12.83 0.17
C GLN A 111 7.06 12.32 -0.03
N TYR A 112 6.56 11.57 0.94
CA TYR A 112 5.26 10.90 0.87
C TYR A 112 4.47 11.09 2.17
N HIS A 113 3.20 11.46 2.05
CA HIS A 113 2.26 11.55 3.16
C HIS A 113 1.75 10.17 3.53
N TYR A 114 1.83 9.81 4.81
CA TYR A 114 1.31 8.55 5.29
C TYR A 114 -0.21 8.63 5.50
N LEU A 115 -0.97 7.86 4.74
CA LEU A 115 -2.44 7.85 4.77
C LEU A 115 -3.00 6.98 5.89
N GLY A 116 -2.27 5.92 6.28
CA GLY A 116 -2.66 5.03 7.36
C GLY A 116 -2.32 3.57 7.11
N GLN A 117 -2.69 2.74 8.08
CA GLN A 117 -2.63 1.29 7.97
C GLN A 117 -3.96 0.82 7.41
N PHE A 118 -3.93 -0.11 6.47
CA PHE A 118 -5.12 -0.60 5.79
C PHE A 118 -5.22 -2.11 5.89
N ARG A 119 -6.42 -2.62 5.63
CA ARG A 119 -6.68 -4.03 5.34
C ARG A 119 -7.34 -4.19 3.99
N TYR A 120 -7.03 -5.30 3.32
CA TYR A 120 -7.75 -5.72 2.13
C TYR A 120 -9.19 -6.10 2.48
N LEU A 121 -10.16 -5.55 1.74
CA LEU A 121 -11.57 -5.89 1.88
C LEU A 121 -12.07 -6.74 0.71
N SER A 122 -11.86 -6.26 -0.51
CA SER A 122 -12.24 -6.97 -1.75
C SER A 122 -11.46 -6.42 -2.95
N HIS A 123 -11.68 -6.99 -4.13
CA HIS A 123 -11.22 -6.41 -5.40
C HIS A 123 -12.27 -6.60 -6.49
N GLN A 124 -12.15 -5.82 -7.54
CA GLN A 124 -12.90 -5.94 -8.78
C GLN A 124 -11.93 -6.04 -9.96
N ILE A 125 -12.37 -6.71 -11.02
CA ILE A 125 -11.71 -6.65 -12.31
C ILE A 125 -12.47 -5.64 -13.17
N ARG A 126 -11.77 -4.60 -13.63
CA ARG A 126 -12.33 -3.57 -14.51
C ARG A 126 -11.69 -3.64 -15.88
N LYS A 127 -12.43 -3.21 -16.91
CA LYS A 127 -11.83 -2.93 -18.21
C LYS A 127 -11.26 -1.51 -18.20
N GLY A 128 -10.08 -1.38 -18.78
CA GLY A 128 -9.40 -0.10 -18.97
C GLY A 128 -8.33 -0.26 -20.04
N THR A 129 -7.49 0.74 -20.21
CA THR A 129 -6.36 0.69 -21.14
C THR A 129 -5.05 0.54 -20.37
N ASP A 130 -4.03 0.03 -21.03
CA ASP A 130 -2.68 -0.07 -20.51
C ASP A 130 -1.82 1.14 -20.88
N GLY A 131 -0.52 1.08 -20.57
CA GLY A 131 0.41 2.17 -20.88
C GLY A 131 0.62 2.44 -22.37
N GLU A 132 0.25 1.51 -23.25
CA GLU A 132 0.35 1.62 -24.72
C GLU A 132 -1.00 1.96 -25.37
N GLY A 133 -2.08 1.97 -24.57
CA GLY A 133 -3.43 2.28 -25.02
C GLY A 133 -4.25 1.05 -25.38
N ASP A 134 -3.72 -0.16 -25.15
CA ASP A 134 -4.40 -1.40 -25.45
C ASP A 134 -5.39 -1.77 -24.33
N ASP A 135 -6.51 -2.40 -24.72
CA ASP A 135 -7.52 -2.87 -23.78
C ASP A 135 -6.94 -3.94 -22.84
N ARG A 136 -7.27 -3.81 -21.55
CA ARG A 136 -6.86 -4.76 -20.52
C ARG A 136 -7.84 -4.89 -19.37
N SER A 137 -7.67 -5.97 -18.63
CA SER A 137 -8.25 -6.24 -17.33
C SER A 137 -7.37 -5.62 -16.23
N GLN A 138 -7.90 -4.68 -15.46
CA GLN A 138 -7.24 -4.07 -14.31
C GLN A 138 -7.80 -4.64 -13.01
N ILE A 139 -6.93 -4.86 -12.02
CA ILE A 139 -7.34 -5.20 -10.66
C ILE A 139 -7.48 -3.90 -9.87
N VAL A 140 -8.65 -3.66 -9.28
CA VAL A 140 -8.88 -2.52 -8.39
C VAL A 140 -9.25 -3.05 -7.01
N PHE A 141 -8.40 -2.77 -6.03
CA PHE A 141 -8.56 -3.15 -4.64
C PHE A 141 -9.43 -2.15 -3.89
N LEU A 142 -10.34 -2.68 -3.08
CA LEU A 142 -11.00 -1.93 -2.03
C LEU A 142 -10.25 -2.19 -0.72
N LEU A 143 -9.65 -1.13 -0.19
CA LEU A 143 -8.91 -1.14 1.07
C LEU A 143 -9.71 -0.40 2.14
N GLU A 144 -9.67 -0.90 3.37
CA GLU A 144 -10.29 -0.25 4.52
C GLU A 144 -9.23 0.20 5.53
N LEU A 145 -9.31 1.46 5.94
CA LEU A 145 -8.46 2.07 6.94
C LEU A 145 -8.70 1.40 8.29
N ILE A 146 -7.61 0.97 8.93
CA ILE A 146 -7.64 0.47 10.30
C ILE A 146 -7.55 1.67 11.23
N GLU A 147 -8.67 2.02 11.87
CA GLU A 147 -8.68 3.01 12.93
C GLU A 147 -8.06 2.42 14.19
N THR A 148 -6.85 2.85 14.52
CA THR A 148 -6.24 2.50 15.80
C THR A 148 -6.81 3.43 16.87
N VAL A 149 -7.83 2.94 17.59
CA VAL A 149 -8.37 3.62 18.78
C VAL A 149 -7.22 3.89 19.75
N GLN A 150 -7.04 5.15 20.16
CA GLN A 150 -6.20 5.45 21.32
C GLN A 150 -6.95 4.94 22.55
N ALA A 151 -6.40 3.91 23.19
CA ALA A 151 -6.81 3.51 24.54
C ALA A 151 -6.35 4.57 25.55
#